data_AF-A0A4R4Y5C7-F1
#
_entry.id   AF-A0A4R4Y5C7-F1
#
_cell.length_a   1.000
_cell.length_b   1.000
_cell.length_c   1.000
_cell.angle_alpha   90.00
_cell.angle_beta   90.00
_cell.angle_gamma   90.00
#
_symmetry.space_group_name_H-M   'P 1'
#
loop_
_entity.id
_entity.type
_entity.pdbx_description
1 polymer ?
#
loop_
_entity_poly.entity_id
_entity_poly.type
_entity_poly.pdbx_seq_one_letter_code
_entity_poly.pdbx_strand_id
1 'polypeptide(L)'
;MIEPSPSAEALAWAAQAAGEPVRVVRRLPGGTHAATHLLATAETRKELVLRRFPHGDTAAANEARVLDVLGGLDGWAPQLLGADPDGHRFGEPAVLITRLPGRADIMSVAPGTAAVQLGRVLARLHGTPLTSLTGLRDGMAAALASPTRNDNAAPGAQALLAHGHRLAEAEHVLTHYDFWSGNVLWDDGALTGVIDWSGASRAPRGFDVGWCRLDLVLLHGPHTADTFTNAYQEAAGNPITDLPLWDVFALTNSHNSVETWLPNYHDLGRTDLTSEDLRKRHTAWTDQRLSHCP
;
A
#
# COMPACT_ATOMS: atom_id res chain seq x y z
N MET A 1 0.26 -17.09 -18.10
CA MET A 1 1.44 -16.45 -17.49
C MET A 1 1.72 -15.18 -18.28
N ILE A 2 2.12 -14.10 -17.61
CA ILE A 2 2.45 -12.84 -18.29
C ILE A 2 3.80 -13.01 -18.99
N GLU A 3 3.92 -12.54 -20.22
CA GLU A 3 5.20 -12.59 -20.95
C GLU A 3 6.26 -11.75 -20.21
N PRO A 4 7.54 -12.17 -20.16
CA PRO A 4 8.57 -11.49 -19.38
C PRO A 4 8.90 -10.07 -19.88
N SER A 5 8.66 -9.81 -21.17
CA SER A 5 8.86 -8.52 -21.82
C SER A 5 7.56 -7.98 -22.42
N PRO A 6 7.37 -6.65 -22.49
CA PRO A 6 6.24 -6.06 -23.20
C PRO A 6 6.29 -6.37 -24.70
N SER A 7 5.14 -6.63 -25.32
CA SER A 7 5.04 -6.79 -26.76
C SER A 7 5.26 -5.46 -27.51
N ALA A 8 5.46 -5.54 -28.83
CA ALA A 8 5.57 -4.33 -29.66
C ALA A 8 4.28 -3.49 -29.61
N GLU A 9 3.12 -4.15 -29.56
CA GLU A 9 1.80 -3.53 -29.45
C GLU A 9 1.64 -2.82 -28.10
N ALA A 10 2.12 -3.41 -27.00
CA ALA A 10 2.11 -2.79 -25.68
C ALA A 10 2.99 -1.52 -25.65
N LEU A 11 4.16 -1.55 -26.30
CA LEU A 11 5.04 -0.38 -26.40
C LEU A 11 4.46 0.70 -27.33
N ALA A 12 3.79 0.32 -28.42
CA ALA A 12 3.10 1.26 -29.30
C ALA A 12 1.93 1.96 -28.57
N TRP A 13 1.16 1.21 -27.79
CA TRP A 13 0.11 1.76 -26.92
C TRP A 13 0.69 2.71 -25.87
N ALA A 14 1.78 2.31 -25.20
CA ALA A 14 2.42 3.14 -24.20
C ALA A 14 3.01 4.43 -24.80
N ALA A 15 3.56 4.37 -26.02
CA ALA A 15 4.01 5.54 -26.75
C ALA A 15 2.86 6.50 -27.08
N GLN A 16 1.70 5.95 -27.51
CA GLN A 16 0.51 6.74 -27.78
C GLN A 16 0.01 7.46 -26.51
N ALA A 17 -0.06 6.75 -25.38
CA ALA A 17 -0.47 7.33 -24.10
C ALA A 17 0.53 8.37 -23.57
N ALA A 18 1.83 8.16 -23.80
CA ALA A 18 2.88 9.11 -23.40
C ALA A 18 2.99 10.34 -24.34
N GLY A 19 2.47 10.26 -25.57
CA GLY A 19 2.59 11.29 -26.59
C GLY A 19 3.92 11.32 -27.34
N GLU A 20 4.83 10.37 -27.07
CA GLU A 20 6.14 10.24 -27.72
C GLU A 20 6.63 8.77 -27.67
N PRO A 21 7.57 8.36 -28.52
CA PRO A 21 8.09 6.99 -28.51
C PRO A 21 8.68 6.59 -27.15
N VAL A 22 8.44 5.36 -26.72
CA VAL A 22 8.98 4.80 -25.47
C VAL A 22 9.87 3.60 -25.74
N ARG A 23 10.82 3.36 -24.85
CA ARG A 23 11.64 2.14 -24.82
C ARG A 23 11.67 1.53 -23.43
N VAL A 24 11.79 0.21 -23.37
CA VAL A 24 12.03 -0.50 -22.12
C VAL A 24 13.42 -0.14 -21.59
N VAL A 25 13.50 0.26 -20.33
CA VAL A 25 14.77 0.47 -19.61
C VAL A 25 15.14 -0.81 -18.87
N ARG A 26 14.24 -1.31 -18.04
CA ARG A 26 14.41 -2.54 -17.27
C ARG A 26 13.07 -3.05 -16.74
N ARG A 27 13.02 -4.33 -16.37
CA ARG A 27 11.96 -4.84 -15.49
C ARG A 27 12.23 -4.38 -14.06
N LEU A 28 11.19 -3.96 -13.35
CA LEU A 28 11.27 -3.68 -11.92
C LEU A 28 10.98 -4.97 -11.14
N PRO A 29 11.83 -5.34 -10.16
CA PRO A 29 11.51 -6.42 -9.23
C PRO A 29 10.40 -5.98 -8.27
N GLY A 30 9.71 -6.95 -7.67
CA GLY A 30 8.54 -6.70 -6.82
C GLY A 30 7.22 -6.74 -7.59
N GLY A 31 6.17 -7.25 -6.94
CA GLY A 31 4.85 -7.49 -7.53
C GLY A 31 4.66 -8.95 -7.92
N THR A 32 4.09 -9.76 -7.03
CA THR A 32 3.72 -11.16 -7.30
C THR A 32 2.55 -11.29 -8.29
N HIS A 33 1.77 -10.22 -8.46
CA HIS A 33 0.55 -10.19 -9.26
C HIS A 33 0.67 -9.45 -10.61
N ALA A 34 1.79 -8.78 -10.88
CA ALA A 34 1.97 -8.00 -12.11
C ALA A 34 3.41 -8.04 -12.65
N ALA A 35 3.56 -7.93 -13.97
CA ALA A 35 4.85 -7.63 -14.58
C ALA A 35 5.02 -6.10 -14.70
N THR A 36 5.98 -5.55 -13.96
CA THR A 36 6.24 -4.11 -13.92
C THR A 36 7.51 -3.75 -14.69
N HIS A 37 7.42 -2.79 -15.60
CA HIS A 37 8.55 -2.33 -16.42
C HIS A 37 8.74 -0.83 -16.31
N LEU A 38 10.00 -0.43 -16.15
CA LEU A 38 10.43 0.96 -16.30
C LEU A 38 10.60 1.26 -17.79
N LEU A 39 9.87 2.26 -18.27
CA LEU A 39 10.00 2.79 -19.62
C LEU A 39 10.68 4.17 -19.56
N ALA A 40 11.35 4.53 -20.64
CA ALA A 40 11.83 5.90 -20.85
C ALA A 40 11.29 6.42 -22.17
N THR A 41 10.78 7.65 -22.14
CA THR A 41 10.43 8.35 -23.37
C THR A 41 11.67 8.75 -24.16
N ALA A 42 11.55 8.78 -25.48
CA ALA A 42 12.69 8.97 -26.37
C ALA A 42 13.20 10.42 -26.38
N GLU A 43 12.30 11.40 -26.36
CA GLU A 43 12.65 12.82 -26.53
C GLU A 43 12.87 13.49 -25.17
N THR A 44 11.90 13.40 -24.27
CA THR A 44 11.99 14.09 -22.96
C THR A 44 12.75 13.31 -21.90
N ARG A 45 13.07 12.03 -22.16
CA ARG A 45 13.74 11.11 -21.23
C ARG A 45 13.00 10.95 -19.90
N LYS A 46 11.70 11.22 -19.88
CA LYS A 46 10.84 10.98 -18.74
C LYS A 46 10.73 9.48 -18.50
N GLU A 47 10.74 9.11 -17.23
CA GLU A 47 10.57 7.73 -16.82
C GLU A 47 9.11 7.44 -16.49
N LEU A 48 8.60 6.34 -17.01
CA LEU A 48 7.23 5.87 -16.84
C LEU A 48 7.23 4.44 -16.31
N VAL A 49 6.14 4.02 -15.69
CA VAL A 49 5.96 2.65 -15.22
C VAL A 49 4.80 2.02 -15.97
N LEU A 50 5.08 0.90 -16.64
CA LEU A 50 4.09 0.03 -17.25
C LEU A 50 3.86 -1.16 -16.33
N ARG A 51 2.63 -1.32 -15.82
CA ARG A 51 2.20 -2.51 -15.09
C ARG A 51 1.29 -3.33 -16.00
N ARG A 52 1.61 -4.62 -16.18
CA ARG A 52 0.79 -5.58 -16.93
C ARG A 52 0.35 -6.70 -16.00
N PHE A 53 -0.88 -7.17 -16.17
CA PHE A 53 -1.52 -8.14 -15.29
C PHE A 53 -1.94 -9.39 -16.07
N PRO A 54 -2.22 -10.51 -15.39
CA PRO A 54 -2.75 -11.70 -16.04
C PRO A 54 -4.12 -11.42 -16.67
N HIS A 55 -4.46 -12.16 -17.72
CA HIS A 55 -5.78 -12.08 -18.34
C HIS A 55 -6.91 -12.35 -17.32
N GLY A 56 -7.97 -11.55 -17.36
CA GLY A 56 -9.12 -11.65 -16.45
C GLY A 56 -8.89 -11.07 -15.05
N ASP A 57 -7.71 -10.49 -14.78
CA ASP A 57 -7.44 -9.80 -13.53
C ASP A 57 -8.09 -8.40 -13.50
N THR A 58 -8.82 -8.10 -12.43
CA THR A 58 -9.50 -6.81 -12.25
C THR A 58 -8.59 -5.72 -11.66
N ALA A 59 -7.35 -6.07 -11.28
CA ALA A 59 -6.40 -5.14 -10.67
C ALA A 59 -6.12 -3.92 -11.55
N ALA A 60 -5.98 -4.10 -12.87
CA ALA A 60 -5.76 -2.99 -13.81
C ALA A 60 -6.92 -1.99 -13.79
N ALA A 61 -8.17 -2.48 -13.79
CA ALA A 61 -9.37 -1.64 -13.73
C ALA A 61 -9.48 -0.90 -12.38
N ASN A 62 -9.21 -1.62 -11.27
CA ASN A 62 -9.25 -1.05 -9.93
C ASN A 62 -8.18 0.05 -9.75
N GLU A 63 -6.95 -0.23 -10.17
CA GLU A 63 -5.84 0.73 -10.09
C GLU A 63 -6.10 1.95 -10.97
N ALA A 64 -6.53 1.76 -12.23
CA ALA A 64 -6.87 2.88 -13.11
C ALA A 64 -7.95 3.78 -12.49
N ARG A 65 -9.04 3.20 -11.97
CA ARG A 65 -10.11 3.96 -11.31
C ARG A 65 -9.59 4.74 -10.10
N VAL A 66 -8.74 4.14 -9.27
CA VAL A 66 -8.18 4.83 -8.10
C VAL A 66 -7.25 5.97 -8.54
N LEU A 67 -6.28 5.69 -9.42
CA LEU A 67 -5.29 6.69 -9.81
C LEU A 67 -5.92 7.89 -10.56
N ASP A 68 -6.99 7.65 -11.31
CA ASP A 68 -7.80 8.71 -11.92
C ASP A 68 -8.40 9.64 -10.85
N VAL A 69 -9.00 9.06 -9.79
CA VAL A 69 -9.55 9.84 -8.67
C VAL A 69 -8.45 10.57 -7.89
N LEU A 70 -7.29 9.94 -7.67
CA LEU A 70 -6.20 10.56 -6.92
C LEU A 70 -5.55 11.73 -7.69
N GLY A 71 -5.56 11.70 -9.02
CA GLY A 71 -4.98 12.77 -9.85
C GLY A 71 -3.50 13.04 -9.58
N GLY A 72 -2.76 12.05 -9.05
CA GLY A 72 -1.37 12.17 -8.62
C GLY A 72 -1.16 12.73 -7.20
N LEU A 73 -2.23 13.12 -6.51
CA LEU A 73 -2.23 13.48 -5.08
C LEU A 73 -1.10 14.46 -4.70
N ASP A 74 -1.02 15.60 -5.40
CA ASP A 74 0.03 16.60 -5.25
C ASP A 74 1.47 16.05 -5.38
N GLY A 75 1.65 15.00 -6.19
CA GLY A 75 2.93 14.34 -6.42
C GLY A 75 3.23 13.18 -5.47
N TRP A 76 2.33 12.85 -4.54
CA TRP A 76 2.49 11.72 -3.61
C TRP A 76 2.02 10.39 -4.19
N ALA A 77 1.24 10.40 -5.26
CA ALA A 77 0.78 9.22 -5.98
C ALA A 77 1.20 9.30 -7.46
N PRO A 78 1.40 8.16 -8.14
CA PRO A 78 1.57 8.15 -9.59
C PRO A 78 0.36 8.77 -10.28
N GLN A 79 0.58 9.43 -11.41
CA GLN A 79 -0.50 9.88 -12.30
C GLN A 79 -0.78 8.78 -13.33
N LEU A 80 -2.07 8.50 -13.57
CA LEU A 80 -2.49 7.64 -14.65
C LEU A 80 -2.28 8.34 -16.00
N LEU A 81 -1.56 7.69 -16.92
CA LEU A 81 -1.34 8.17 -18.29
C LEU A 81 -2.18 7.40 -19.30
N GLY A 82 -2.49 6.13 -19.01
CA GLY A 82 -3.36 5.31 -19.83
C GLY A 82 -3.70 3.99 -19.15
N ALA A 83 -4.85 3.43 -19.51
CA ALA A 83 -5.28 2.11 -19.06
C ALA A 83 -5.84 1.28 -20.24
N ASP A 84 -5.56 -0.02 -20.20
CA ASP A 84 -6.22 -1.05 -21.01
C ASP A 84 -6.71 -2.15 -20.03
N PRO A 85 -7.77 -1.89 -19.26
CA PRO A 85 -8.16 -2.74 -18.12
C PRO A 85 -8.62 -4.14 -18.53
N ASP A 86 -9.07 -4.33 -19.77
CA ASP A 86 -9.56 -5.60 -20.29
C ASP A 86 -8.55 -6.28 -21.23
N GLY A 87 -7.39 -5.65 -21.46
CA GLY A 87 -6.36 -6.16 -22.37
C GLY A 87 -6.78 -6.18 -23.84
N HIS A 88 -7.73 -5.33 -24.25
CA HIS A 88 -8.28 -5.33 -25.61
C HIS A 88 -7.27 -4.85 -26.67
N ARG A 89 -6.22 -4.12 -26.27
CA ARG A 89 -5.23 -3.54 -27.19
C ARG A 89 -4.15 -4.54 -27.56
N PHE A 90 -3.68 -5.34 -26.60
CA PHE A 90 -2.52 -6.22 -26.78
C PHE A 90 -2.58 -7.53 -25.98
N GLY A 91 -3.76 -7.92 -25.50
CA GLY A 91 -4.03 -9.23 -24.90
C GLY A 91 -3.80 -9.34 -23.39
N GLU A 92 -3.24 -8.31 -22.75
CA GLU A 92 -2.95 -8.29 -21.32
C GLU A 92 -3.51 -7.00 -20.70
N PRO A 93 -4.26 -7.08 -19.58
CA PRO A 93 -4.64 -5.88 -18.85
C PRO A 93 -3.44 -5.07 -18.41
N ALA A 94 -3.52 -3.74 -18.52
CA ALA A 94 -2.38 -2.88 -18.19
C ALA A 94 -2.76 -1.47 -17.74
N VAL A 95 -1.85 -0.86 -16.99
CA VAL A 95 -1.83 0.57 -16.69
C VAL A 95 -0.46 1.16 -16.98
N LEU A 96 -0.46 2.38 -17.52
CA LEU A 96 0.73 3.20 -17.69
C LEU A 96 0.62 4.40 -16.76
N ILE A 97 1.63 4.59 -15.92
CA ILE A 97 1.64 5.61 -14.87
C ILE A 97 2.97 6.37 -14.89
N THR A 98 2.98 7.57 -14.31
CA THR A 98 4.24 8.31 -14.09
C THR A 98 5.14 7.58 -13.09
N ARG A 99 6.46 7.69 -13.25
CA ARG A 99 7.39 7.27 -12.20
C ARG A 99 7.52 8.37 -11.15
N LEU A 100 7.30 8.00 -9.89
CA LEU A 100 7.65 8.84 -8.75
C LEU A 100 9.17 8.78 -8.47
N PRO A 101 9.78 9.87 -7.99
CA PRO A 101 11.20 9.90 -7.64
C PRO A 101 11.50 8.97 -6.46
N GLY A 102 12.72 8.45 -6.42
CA GLY A 102 13.19 7.55 -5.36
C GLY A 102 13.05 6.06 -5.67
N ARG A 103 13.23 5.25 -4.62
CA ARG A 103 13.16 3.77 -4.65
C ARG A 103 12.53 3.23 -3.37
N ALA A 104 11.87 2.08 -3.47
CA ALA A 104 11.44 1.34 -2.28
C ALA A 104 12.68 0.76 -1.58
N ASP A 105 12.83 1.08 -0.30
CA ASP A 105 14.00 0.71 0.50
C ASP A 105 13.66 0.90 1.99
N ILE A 106 13.38 -0.21 2.69
CA ILE A 106 13.03 -0.19 4.12
C ILE A 106 14.26 -0.04 5.04
N MET A 107 15.45 0.05 4.45
CA MET A 107 16.74 0.24 5.14
C MET A 107 17.39 1.60 4.80
N SER A 108 16.70 2.45 4.05
CA SER A 108 17.21 3.73 3.55
C SER A 108 17.61 4.72 4.65
N VAL A 109 16.93 4.70 5.80
CA VAL A 109 17.17 5.57 6.96
C VAL A 109 17.00 4.80 8.27
N ALA A 110 17.44 5.41 9.37
CA ALA A 110 17.23 4.84 10.70
C ALA A 110 15.73 4.62 10.99
N PRO A 111 15.32 3.52 11.64
CA PRO A 111 13.91 3.17 11.85
C PRO A 111 13.05 4.27 12.50
N GLY A 112 13.60 5.00 13.47
CA GLY A 112 12.89 6.12 14.10
C GLY A 112 12.62 7.27 13.12
N THR A 113 13.60 7.59 12.26
CA THR A 113 13.46 8.59 11.20
C THR A 113 12.43 8.15 10.16
N ALA A 114 12.45 6.88 9.76
CA ALA A 114 11.47 6.31 8.85
C ALA A 114 10.05 6.43 9.42
N ALA A 115 9.86 6.02 10.68
CA ALA A 115 8.58 6.07 11.39
C ALA A 115 8.01 7.49 11.46
N VAL A 116 8.84 8.50 11.76
CA VAL A 116 8.39 9.90 11.78
C VAL A 116 7.89 10.36 10.41
N GLN A 117 8.63 10.05 9.33
CA GLN A 117 8.25 10.46 7.98
C GLN A 117 7.00 9.71 7.50
N LEU A 118 6.90 8.40 7.74
CA LEU A 118 5.70 7.60 7.47
C LEU A 118 4.46 8.21 8.15
N GLY A 119 4.58 8.58 9.43
CA GLY A 119 3.47 9.16 10.19
C GLY A 119 3.02 10.51 9.62
N ARG A 120 3.97 11.40 9.31
CA ARG A 120 3.69 12.71 8.73
C ARG A 120 3.08 12.62 7.33
N VAL A 121 3.60 11.72 6.50
CA VAL A 121 3.09 11.51 5.14
C VAL A 121 1.68 10.93 5.21
N LEU A 122 1.45 9.89 6.01
CA LEU A 122 0.10 9.33 6.15
C LEU A 122 -0.92 10.35 6.66
N ALA A 123 -0.54 11.20 7.63
CA ALA A 123 -1.38 12.30 8.09
C ALA A 123 -1.73 13.28 6.97
N ARG A 124 -0.78 13.60 6.09
CA ARG A 124 -1.02 14.43 4.90
C ARG A 124 -2.02 13.76 3.95
N LEU A 125 -1.84 12.47 3.64
CA LEU A 125 -2.74 11.72 2.75
C LEU A 125 -4.17 11.68 3.32
N HIS A 126 -4.29 11.42 4.63
CA HIS A 126 -5.57 11.41 5.34
C HIS A 126 -6.24 12.79 5.39
N GLY A 127 -5.48 13.88 5.23
CA GLY A 127 -5.97 15.25 5.12
C GLY A 127 -6.60 15.61 3.77
N THR A 128 -6.60 14.69 2.81
CA THR A 128 -7.22 14.91 1.49
C THR A 128 -8.73 15.13 1.63
N PRO A 129 -9.30 16.21 1.06
CA PRO A 129 -10.74 16.48 1.17
C PRO A 129 -11.59 15.33 0.60
N LEU A 130 -12.60 14.89 1.37
CA LEU A 130 -13.49 13.80 0.94
C LEU A 130 -14.25 14.09 -0.35
N THR A 131 -14.49 15.36 -0.67
CA THR A 131 -15.09 15.80 -1.93
C THR A 131 -14.24 15.43 -3.14
N SER A 132 -12.93 15.28 -2.97
CA SER A 132 -12.00 14.83 -4.02
C SER A 132 -11.97 13.31 -4.17
N LEU A 133 -12.65 12.56 -3.28
CA LEU A 133 -12.63 11.10 -3.23
C LEU A 133 -13.92 10.46 -3.78
N THR A 134 -14.73 11.25 -4.49
CA THR A 134 -15.94 10.76 -5.15
C THR A 134 -15.56 9.66 -6.15
N GLY A 135 -16.17 8.47 -5.99
CA GLY A 135 -15.86 7.31 -6.82
C GLY A 135 -14.97 6.27 -6.15
N LEU A 136 -14.37 6.56 -4.98
CA LEU A 136 -13.74 5.53 -4.15
C LEU A 136 -14.78 4.68 -3.41
N ARG A 137 -14.54 3.36 -3.36
CA ARG A 137 -15.35 2.42 -2.58
C ARG A 137 -15.27 2.70 -1.08
N ASP A 138 -16.22 2.15 -0.33
CA ASP A 138 -16.09 1.99 1.12
C ASP A 138 -15.10 0.86 1.42
N GLY A 139 -13.99 1.21 2.06
CA GLY A 139 -12.92 0.28 2.39
C GLY A 139 -13.28 -0.63 3.55
N MET A 140 -13.94 -0.10 4.57
CA MET A 140 -14.33 -0.87 5.74
C MET A 140 -15.37 -1.92 5.36
N ALA A 141 -16.44 -1.52 4.65
CA ALA A 141 -17.47 -2.46 4.20
C ALA A 141 -16.88 -3.60 3.35
N ALA A 142 -15.95 -3.29 2.45
CA ALA A 142 -15.27 -4.29 1.63
C ALA A 142 -14.35 -5.21 2.45
N ALA A 143 -13.63 -4.69 3.43
CA ALA A 143 -12.82 -5.51 4.35
C ALA A 143 -13.71 -6.47 5.15
N LEU A 144 -14.84 -5.98 5.66
CA LEU A 144 -15.79 -6.79 6.42
C LEU A 144 -16.45 -7.89 5.59
N ALA A 145 -16.65 -7.65 4.29
CA ALA A 145 -17.24 -8.60 3.34
C ALA A 145 -16.23 -9.58 2.71
N SER A 146 -14.93 -9.44 3.00
CA SER A 146 -13.91 -10.27 2.36
C SER A 146 -14.06 -11.75 2.75
N PRO A 147 -14.15 -12.70 1.79
CA PRO A 147 -14.25 -14.12 2.11
C PRO A 147 -12.96 -14.71 2.68
N THR A 148 -11.83 -14.01 2.54
CA THR A 148 -10.55 -14.38 3.19
C THR A 148 -10.49 -13.96 4.66
N ARG A 149 -11.49 -13.20 5.12
CA ARG A 149 -11.61 -12.79 6.51
C ARG A 149 -11.96 -14.01 7.36
N ASN A 150 -10.93 -14.65 7.90
CA ASN A 150 -11.08 -15.82 8.74
C ASN A 150 -11.25 -15.39 10.21
N ASP A 151 -12.37 -14.74 10.48
CA ASP A 151 -12.66 -14.13 11.78
C ASP A 151 -12.71 -15.13 12.93
N ASN A 152 -12.90 -16.43 12.70
CA ASN A 152 -13.22 -17.35 13.80
C ASN A 152 -11.99 -18.01 14.47
N ALA A 153 -10.81 -17.97 13.83
CA ALA A 153 -9.63 -18.68 14.32
C ALA A 153 -8.53 -17.76 14.89
N ALA A 154 -8.51 -16.49 14.54
CA ALA A 154 -7.49 -15.56 15.01
C ALA A 154 -7.76 -15.16 16.48
N PRO A 155 -6.72 -14.96 17.32
CA PRO A 155 -6.92 -14.59 18.73
C PRO A 155 -7.75 -13.32 18.96
N GLY A 156 -7.70 -12.36 18.02
CA GLY A 156 -8.46 -11.09 18.09
C GLY A 156 -9.91 -11.15 17.63
N ALA A 157 -10.36 -12.30 17.12
CA ALA A 157 -11.71 -12.59 16.66
C ALA A 157 -12.81 -12.04 17.57
N GLN A 158 -12.78 -12.47 18.83
CA GLN A 158 -13.83 -12.20 19.80
C GLN A 158 -13.89 -10.72 20.18
N ALA A 159 -12.73 -10.07 20.28
CA ALA A 159 -12.66 -8.64 20.54
C ALA A 159 -13.26 -7.82 19.37
N LEU A 160 -12.98 -8.22 18.12
CA LEU A 160 -13.59 -7.57 16.96
C LEU A 160 -15.09 -7.85 16.83
N LEU A 161 -15.54 -9.04 17.21
CA LEU A 161 -16.97 -9.35 17.26
C LEU A 161 -17.69 -8.48 18.29
N ALA A 162 -17.11 -8.31 19.47
CA ALA A 162 -17.70 -7.51 20.56
C ALA A 162 -17.64 -5.99 20.27
N HIS A 163 -16.53 -5.51 19.70
CA HIS A 163 -16.23 -4.07 19.66
C HIS A 163 -16.02 -3.48 18.27
N GLY A 164 -16.01 -4.29 17.21
CA GLY A 164 -15.68 -3.86 15.85
C GLY A 164 -16.63 -2.83 15.26
N HIS A 165 -17.87 -2.72 15.76
CA HIS A 165 -18.81 -1.66 15.37
C HIS A 165 -18.22 -0.26 15.57
N ARG A 166 -17.43 -0.05 16.62
CA ARG A 166 -16.74 1.23 16.91
C ARG A 166 -15.74 1.62 15.82
N LEU A 167 -15.12 0.62 15.18
CA LEU A 167 -14.22 0.85 14.06
C LEU A 167 -15.00 1.30 12.82
N ALA A 168 -16.16 0.70 12.55
CA ALA A 168 -16.97 1.02 11.38
C ALA A 168 -17.61 2.42 11.44
N GLU A 169 -17.89 2.92 12.64
CA GLU A 169 -18.47 4.24 12.88
C GLU A 169 -17.44 5.39 12.87
N ALA A 170 -16.14 5.07 12.84
CA ALA A 170 -15.07 6.06 12.86
C ALA A 170 -15.01 6.90 11.57
N GLU A 171 -14.47 8.11 11.70
CA GLU A 171 -14.37 9.07 10.60
C GLU A 171 -13.55 8.51 9.42
N HIS A 172 -14.15 8.57 8.23
CA HIS A 172 -13.54 8.11 6.99
C HIS A 172 -12.62 9.18 6.40
N VAL A 173 -11.50 8.73 5.85
CA VAL A 173 -10.50 9.52 5.14
C VAL A 173 -10.10 8.81 3.84
N LEU A 174 -9.25 9.42 3.03
CA LEU A 174 -8.50 8.66 2.02
C LEU A 174 -7.60 7.66 2.75
N THR A 175 -7.80 6.37 2.53
CA THR A 175 -6.89 5.32 2.98
C THR A 175 -6.23 4.64 1.79
N HIS A 176 -4.93 4.38 1.90
CA HIS A 176 -4.16 3.57 0.98
C HIS A 176 -4.64 2.11 0.95
N TYR A 177 -5.12 1.60 2.09
CA TYR A 177 -5.59 0.22 2.32
C TYR A 177 -4.46 -0.83 2.46
N ASP A 178 -3.26 -0.50 1.98
CA ASP A 178 -2.04 -1.31 2.17
C ASP A 178 -0.83 -0.41 2.50
N PHE A 179 -0.98 0.50 3.47
CA PHE A 179 0.09 1.43 3.83
C PHE A 179 1.14 0.76 4.73
N TRP A 180 2.26 0.35 4.14
CA TRP A 180 3.40 -0.23 4.85
C TRP A 180 4.73 0.27 4.25
N SER A 181 5.84 -0.01 4.94
CA SER A 181 7.15 0.57 4.61
C SER A 181 7.67 0.23 3.20
N GLY A 182 7.19 -0.86 2.59
CA GLY A 182 7.57 -1.26 1.23
C GLY A 182 6.81 -0.55 0.11
N ASN A 183 5.70 0.11 0.42
CA ASN A 183 4.90 0.87 -0.56
C ASN A 183 5.26 2.36 -0.58
N VAL A 184 6.36 2.76 0.06
CA VAL A 184 6.86 4.15 0.02
C VAL A 184 8.21 4.23 -0.67
N LEU A 185 8.47 5.38 -1.30
CA LEU A 185 9.71 5.66 -2.00
C LEU A 185 10.59 6.63 -1.22
N TRP A 186 11.90 6.39 -1.30
CA TRP A 186 12.93 7.18 -0.64
C TRP A 186 13.91 7.74 -1.66
N ASP A 187 14.31 9.00 -1.46
CA ASP A 187 15.40 9.65 -2.17
C ASP A 187 16.21 10.50 -1.18
N ASP A 188 17.52 10.27 -1.11
CA ASP A 188 18.44 10.95 -0.18
C ASP A 188 17.92 11.10 1.27
N GLY A 189 17.27 10.04 1.77
CA GLY A 189 16.74 9.95 3.14
C GLY A 189 15.41 10.68 3.36
N ALA A 190 14.80 11.22 2.31
CA ALA A 190 13.45 11.79 2.33
C ALA A 190 12.44 10.82 1.69
N LEU A 191 11.28 10.68 2.31
CA LEU A 191 10.14 9.97 1.73
C LEU A 191 9.52 10.86 0.64
N THR A 192 9.49 10.36 -0.60
CA THR A 192 9.14 11.15 -1.78
C THR A 192 7.79 10.79 -2.40
N GLY A 193 7.23 9.63 -2.09
CA GLY A 193 6.00 9.17 -2.71
C GLY A 193 5.51 7.84 -2.17
N VAL A 194 4.27 7.50 -2.50
CA VAL A 194 3.60 6.25 -2.15
C VAL A 194 3.13 5.57 -3.42
N ILE A 195 3.27 4.26 -3.50
CA ILE A 195 2.95 3.43 -4.67
C ILE A 195 2.00 2.30 -4.29
N ASP A 196 1.46 1.63 -5.31
CA ASP A 196 0.52 0.53 -5.18
C ASP A 196 -0.84 0.88 -4.53
N TRP A 197 -1.43 1.95 -5.06
CA TRP A 197 -2.74 2.48 -4.65
C TRP A 197 -3.94 1.62 -5.08
N SER A 198 -3.75 0.41 -5.63
CA SER A 198 -4.85 -0.40 -6.17
C SER A 198 -5.97 -0.68 -5.15
N GLY A 199 -5.62 -0.74 -3.87
CA GLY A 199 -6.53 -0.93 -2.74
C GLY A 199 -7.22 0.35 -2.25
N ALA A 200 -6.84 1.55 -2.69
CA ALA A 200 -7.25 2.78 -2.03
C ALA A 200 -8.77 2.96 -2.00
N SER A 201 -9.23 3.49 -0.88
CA SER A 201 -10.65 3.56 -0.57
C SER A 201 -10.95 4.67 0.44
N ARG A 202 -12.23 4.92 0.67
CA ARG A 202 -12.69 5.70 1.81
C ARG A 202 -12.88 4.73 2.97
N ALA A 203 -12.05 4.83 4.00
CA ALA A 203 -12.16 4.02 5.19
C ALA A 203 -11.71 4.82 6.42
N PRO A 204 -11.99 4.34 7.64
CA PRO A 204 -11.50 5.00 8.83
C PRO A 204 -9.98 5.07 8.88
N ARG A 205 -9.44 6.20 9.34
CA ARG A 205 -7.98 6.45 9.43
C ARG A 205 -7.19 5.38 10.17
N GLY A 206 -7.82 4.71 11.14
CA GLY A 206 -7.17 3.66 11.92
C GLY A 206 -6.85 2.40 11.11
N PHE A 207 -7.45 2.23 9.93
CA PHE A 207 -7.16 1.13 9.00
C PHE A 207 -5.69 1.15 8.58
N ASP A 208 -5.22 2.25 7.98
CA ASP A 208 -3.82 2.40 7.57
C ASP A 208 -2.88 2.54 8.77
N VAL A 209 -3.31 3.22 9.84
CA VAL A 209 -2.47 3.40 11.04
C VAL A 209 -2.18 2.06 11.71
N GLY A 210 -3.19 1.20 11.92
CA GLY A 210 -3.01 -0.12 12.51
C GLY A 210 -2.16 -1.03 11.62
N TRP A 211 -2.36 -0.98 10.30
CA TRP A 211 -1.58 -1.75 9.33
C TRP A 211 -0.10 -1.37 9.34
N CYS A 212 0.20 -0.06 9.29
CA CYS A 212 1.57 0.45 9.33
C CYS A 212 2.24 0.20 10.69
N ARG A 213 1.50 0.31 11.80
CA ARG A 213 2.03 -0.05 13.12
C ARG A 213 2.42 -1.52 13.19
N LEU A 214 1.60 -2.43 12.66
CA LEU A 214 1.94 -3.85 12.58
C LEU A 214 3.25 -4.04 11.79
N ASP A 215 3.36 -3.45 10.60
CA ASP A 215 4.58 -3.51 9.78
C ASP A 215 5.82 -3.04 10.57
N LEU A 216 5.74 -1.88 11.22
CA LEU A 216 6.86 -1.35 12.02
C LEU A 216 7.21 -2.22 13.23
N VAL A 217 6.23 -2.88 13.86
CA VAL A 217 6.48 -3.85 14.93
C VAL A 217 7.21 -5.08 14.39
N LEU A 218 6.76 -5.62 13.26
CA LEU A 218 7.40 -6.76 12.62
C LEU A 218 8.84 -6.44 12.21
N LEU A 219 9.09 -5.24 11.68
CA LEU A 219 10.41 -4.82 11.26
C LEU A 219 11.33 -4.45 12.44
N HIS A 220 10.87 -3.57 13.33
CA HIS A 220 11.73 -2.83 14.26
C HIS A 220 11.25 -2.85 15.71
N GLY A 221 10.07 -3.39 15.97
CA GLY A 221 9.50 -3.56 17.30
C GLY A 221 8.56 -2.42 17.74
N PRO A 222 7.89 -2.58 18.91
CA PRO A 222 6.85 -1.67 19.42
C PRO A 222 7.20 -0.19 19.45
N HIS A 223 8.42 0.15 19.85
CA HIS A 223 8.83 1.54 20.02
C HIS A 223 8.79 2.34 18.70
N THR A 224 9.06 1.68 17.57
CA THR A 224 9.00 2.32 16.25
C THR A 224 7.55 2.61 15.84
N ALA A 225 6.62 1.71 16.16
CA ALA A 225 5.19 1.96 15.93
C ALA A 225 4.65 3.12 16.78
N ASP A 226 5.13 3.27 18.01
CA ASP A 226 4.76 4.41 18.86
C ASP A 226 5.37 5.72 18.34
N THR A 227 6.62 5.71 17.86
CA THR A 227 7.25 6.85 17.18
C THR A 227 6.43 7.30 15.97
N PHE A 228 6.01 6.35 15.13
CA PHE A 228 5.14 6.61 13.98
C PHE A 228 3.80 7.22 14.40
N THR A 229 3.18 6.65 15.43
CA THR A 229 1.86 7.09 15.90
C THR A 229 1.92 8.51 16.48
N ASN A 230 2.96 8.83 17.24
CA ASN A 230 3.17 10.17 17.77
C ASN A 230 3.32 11.18 16.63
N ALA A 231 4.16 10.89 15.63
CA ALA A 231 4.34 11.77 14.48
C ALA A 231 3.06 11.93 13.63
N TYR A 232 2.30 10.85 13.46
CA TYR A 232 1.01 10.88 12.76
C TYR A 232 0.01 11.78 13.51
N GLN A 233 -0.19 11.57 14.81
CA GLN A 233 -1.18 12.32 15.59
C GLN A 233 -0.80 13.80 15.71
N GLU A 234 0.49 14.11 15.87
CA GLU A 234 1.00 15.48 15.84
C GLU A 234 0.67 16.17 14.51
N ALA A 235 0.95 15.52 13.38
CA ALA A 235 0.68 16.07 12.05
C ALA A 235 -0.81 16.13 11.70
N ALA A 236 -1.60 15.16 12.15
CA ALA A 236 -3.06 15.10 11.91
C ALA A 236 -3.86 16.02 12.84
N GLY A 237 -3.24 16.53 13.91
CA GLY A 237 -3.86 17.40 14.91
C GLY A 237 -4.90 16.71 15.79
N ASN A 238 -5.07 15.40 15.68
CA ASN A 238 -6.09 14.62 16.40
C ASN A 238 -5.56 13.24 16.80
N PRO A 239 -5.94 12.72 17.98
CA PRO A 239 -5.59 11.36 18.39
C PRO A 239 -6.36 10.31 17.59
N ILE A 240 -5.81 9.11 17.52
CA ILE A 240 -6.53 7.94 17.01
C ILE A 240 -7.35 7.31 18.15
N THR A 241 -8.67 7.38 18.04
CA THR A 241 -9.59 6.67 18.93
C THR A 241 -9.51 5.16 18.69
N ASP A 242 -9.62 4.38 19.78
CA ASP A 242 -9.61 2.90 19.74
C ASP A 242 -8.37 2.27 19.09
N LEU A 243 -7.20 2.92 19.22
CA LEU A 243 -5.94 2.44 18.64
C LEU A 243 -5.61 0.96 18.95
N PRO A 244 -5.77 0.44 20.19
CA PRO A 244 -5.56 -0.98 20.45
C PRO A 244 -6.49 -1.89 19.63
N LEU A 245 -7.74 -1.48 19.40
CA LEU A 245 -8.69 -2.24 18.59
C LEU A 245 -8.32 -2.21 17.10
N TRP A 246 -7.76 -1.10 16.60
CA TRP A 246 -7.16 -1.03 15.26
C TRP A 246 -5.94 -1.95 15.10
N ASP A 247 -5.09 -2.03 16.11
CA ASP A 247 -3.97 -2.98 16.11
C ASP A 247 -4.50 -4.43 16.09
N VAL A 248 -5.53 -4.75 16.90
CA VAL A 248 -6.21 -6.07 16.88
C VAL A 248 -6.84 -6.35 15.52
N PHE A 249 -7.42 -5.35 14.86
CA PHE A 249 -7.96 -5.49 13.50
C PHE A 249 -6.86 -5.89 12.50
N ALA A 250 -5.74 -5.17 12.47
CA ALA A 250 -4.61 -5.50 11.58
C ALA A 250 -4.04 -6.89 11.88
N LEU A 251 -3.88 -7.24 13.16
CA LEU A 251 -3.37 -8.53 13.62
C LEU A 251 -4.28 -9.70 13.24
N THR A 252 -5.60 -9.53 13.37
CA THR A 252 -6.58 -10.56 13.02
C THR A 252 -6.56 -10.81 11.51
N ASN A 253 -6.56 -9.74 10.70
CA ASN A 253 -6.56 -9.85 9.24
C ASN A 253 -5.25 -10.41 8.66
N SER A 254 -4.14 -10.32 9.39
CA SER A 254 -2.84 -10.86 8.99
C SER A 254 -2.51 -12.22 9.61
N HIS A 255 -3.35 -12.73 10.51
CA HIS A 255 -3.01 -13.86 11.38
C HIS A 255 -2.57 -15.11 10.62
N ASN A 256 -3.18 -15.42 9.48
CA ASN A 256 -2.88 -16.63 8.71
C ASN A 256 -1.83 -16.41 7.60
N SER A 257 -1.36 -15.18 7.40
CA SER A 257 -0.51 -14.82 6.26
C SER A 257 0.78 -14.12 6.64
N VAL A 258 0.99 -13.73 7.91
CA VAL A 258 2.13 -12.89 8.29
C VAL A 258 3.48 -13.50 7.89
N GLU A 259 3.65 -14.82 7.94
CA GLU A 259 4.89 -15.48 7.52
C GLU A 259 5.12 -15.40 6.00
N THR A 260 4.05 -15.26 5.20
CA THR A 260 4.14 -15.14 3.75
C THR A 260 4.64 -13.77 3.31
N TRP A 261 4.80 -12.82 4.24
CA TRP A 261 5.34 -11.49 3.95
C TRP A 261 6.87 -11.46 3.94
N LEU A 262 7.53 -12.52 4.42
CA LEU A 262 8.98 -12.60 4.49
C LEU A 262 9.69 -12.25 3.17
N PRO A 263 9.27 -12.78 1.99
CA PRO A 263 9.93 -12.45 0.73
C PRO A 263 9.89 -10.94 0.43
N ASN A 264 8.79 -10.26 0.75
CA ASN A 264 8.65 -8.82 0.52
C ASN A 264 9.67 -8.01 1.35
N TYR A 265 9.94 -8.44 2.58
CA TYR A 265 10.95 -7.82 3.43
C TYR A 265 12.38 -8.12 2.96
N HIS A 266 12.63 -9.34 2.50
CA HIS A 266 13.93 -9.75 1.96
C HIS A 266 14.26 -8.97 0.68
N ASP A 267 13.30 -8.82 -0.23
CA ASP A 267 13.46 -8.06 -1.48
C ASP A 267 13.79 -6.58 -1.24
N LEU A 268 13.45 -6.05 -0.06
CA LEU A 268 13.70 -4.67 0.36
C LEU A 268 14.86 -4.53 1.36
N GLY A 269 15.61 -5.61 1.62
CA GLY A 269 16.90 -5.57 2.33
C GLY A 269 16.90 -6.13 3.76
N ARG A 270 15.76 -6.57 4.30
CA ARG A 270 15.67 -7.19 5.64
C ARG A 270 15.89 -8.70 5.61
N THR A 271 17.00 -9.11 5.01
CA THR A 271 17.39 -10.52 4.85
C THR A 271 17.75 -11.21 6.17
N ASP A 272 17.87 -10.45 7.26
CA ASP A 272 18.07 -10.93 8.63
C ASP A 272 16.81 -11.55 9.26
N LEU A 273 15.62 -11.20 8.76
CA LEU A 273 14.37 -11.72 9.29
C LEU A 273 14.12 -13.17 8.86
N THR A 274 13.45 -13.93 9.72
CA THR A 274 12.91 -15.26 9.41
C THR A 274 11.38 -15.29 9.55
N SER A 275 10.71 -16.28 8.96
CA SER A 275 9.27 -16.49 9.20
C SER A 275 8.95 -16.71 10.67
N GLU A 276 9.86 -17.34 11.42
CA GLU A 276 9.74 -17.52 12.88
C GLU A 276 9.80 -16.17 13.61
N ASP A 277 10.69 -15.25 13.22
CA ASP A 277 10.73 -13.90 13.78
C ASP A 277 9.42 -13.14 13.53
N LEU A 278 8.87 -13.23 12.31
CA LEU A 278 7.60 -12.59 11.96
C LEU A 278 6.46 -13.13 12.83
N ARG A 279 6.32 -14.45 12.94
CA ARG A 279 5.31 -15.07 13.79
C ARG A 279 5.50 -14.68 15.26
N LYS A 280 6.71 -14.77 15.78
CA LYS A 280 7.01 -14.44 17.18
C LYS A 280 6.64 -13.00 17.51
N ARG A 281 6.99 -12.04 16.66
CA ARG A 281 6.67 -10.61 16.84
C ARG A 281 5.17 -10.36 16.69
N HIS A 282 4.51 -11.00 15.73
CA HIS A 282 3.05 -10.93 15.53
C HIS A 282 2.29 -11.43 16.76
N THR A 283 2.65 -12.61 17.29
CA THR A 283 2.04 -13.18 18.50
C THR A 283 2.26 -12.31 19.72
N ALA A 284 3.50 -11.86 19.96
CA ALA A 284 3.80 -10.98 21.08
C ALA A 284 3.03 -9.65 21.02
N TRP A 285 2.86 -9.09 19.82
CA TRP A 285 2.03 -7.90 19.62
C TRP A 285 0.54 -8.21 19.85
N THR A 286 0.06 -9.36 19.39
CA THR A 286 -1.31 -9.82 19.63
C THR A 286 -1.62 -9.89 21.11
N ASP A 287 -0.78 -10.58 21.89
CA ASP A 287 -0.97 -10.74 23.34
C ASP A 287 -0.96 -9.39 24.06
N GLN A 288 -0.03 -8.51 23.67
CA GLN A 288 0.02 -7.16 24.21
C GLN A 288 -1.26 -6.38 23.90
N ARG A 289 -1.75 -6.40 22.66
CA ARG A 289 -2.91 -5.58 22.26
C ARG A 289 -4.21 -6.10 22.82
N LEU A 290 -4.38 -7.42 22.94
CA LEU A 290 -5.55 -8.01 23.59
C LEU A 290 -5.65 -7.64 25.08
N SER A 291 -4.52 -7.52 25.79
CA SER A 291 -4.54 -7.05 27.20
C SER A 291 -4.95 -5.58 27.38
N HIS A 292 -4.95 -4.79 26.30
CA HIS A 292 -5.36 -3.38 26.29
C HIS A 292 -6.67 -3.14 25.52
N CYS A 293 -7.27 -4.20 24.99
CA CYS A 293 -8.59 -4.14 24.37
C CYS A 293 -9.65 -4.13 25.50
N PRO A 294 -10.69 -3.30 25.40
CA PRO A 294 -11.74 -3.24 26.41
C PRO A 294 -12.57 -4.53 26.53
#